data_AF-A0A328TZ33-F1
#
_entry.id   AF-A0A328TZ33-F1
#
_cell.length_a   1.000
_cell.length_b   1.000
_cell.length_c   1.000
_cell.angle_alpha   90.00
_cell.angle_beta   90.00
_cell.angle_gamma   90.00
#
_symmetry.space_group_name_H-M   'P 1'
#
loop_
_entity.id
_entity.type
_entity.pdbx_description
1 polymer ?
#
loop_
_entity_poly.entity_id
_entity_poly.type
_entity_poly.pdbx_seq_one_letter_code
_entity_poly.pdbx_strand_id
1 'polypeptide(L)'
;MLKRNNTITNNIYIIVQGFLSITFPLLSLAVSAIFISILSESLIVPRVALGFGFAMAFIIYTLHDKNHNNLIIFIASSIVLFISICSSYAVMSATKKQYESDLFLTAQIKTIIESNDRLKGLTFHTYGRVSESIYSRMVSESYPIARVINARLYDWTLATQLNGLGAKNIDFSFDRKSTIKKLIAACSYGKHEVSTPLYNIFSHSKDAYIVIGEAPKECRLNTSS
;
A
#
# COMPACT_ATOMS: atom_id res chain seq x y z
N MET A 1 -0.78 -35.20 -53.42
CA MET A 1 0.18 -35.00 -52.30
C MET A 1 -0.04 -33.72 -51.48
N LEU A 2 -0.68 -32.67 -52.02
CA LEU A 2 -0.94 -31.41 -51.28
C LEU A 2 -1.86 -31.54 -50.05
N LYS A 3 -2.82 -32.47 -50.06
CA LYS A 3 -3.80 -32.63 -48.95
C LYS A 3 -3.17 -33.17 -47.65
N ARG A 4 -2.14 -34.03 -47.76
CA ARG A 4 -1.44 -34.65 -46.61
C ARG A 4 -0.52 -33.65 -45.90
N ASN A 5 0.04 -32.70 -46.64
CA ASN A 5 0.94 -31.68 -46.08
C ASN A 5 0.18 -30.70 -45.18
N ASN A 6 -1.04 -30.29 -45.58
CA ASN A 6 -1.92 -29.44 -44.76
C ASN A 6 -2.42 -30.13 -43.50
N THR A 7 -2.68 -31.44 -43.53
CA THR A 7 -3.11 -32.18 -42.33
C THR A 7 -1.99 -32.29 -41.29
N ILE A 8 -0.75 -32.49 -41.74
CA ILE A 8 0.42 -32.59 -40.86
C ILE A 8 0.74 -31.23 -40.23
N THR A 9 0.72 -30.14 -41.00
CA THR A 9 0.94 -28.78 -40.45
C THR A 9 -0.17 -28.39 -39.47
N ASN A 10 -1.43 -28.73 -39.76
CA ASN A 10 -2.55 -28.45 -38.86
C ASN A 10 -2.47 -29.25 -37.55
N ASN A 11 -2.04 -30.51 -37.62
CA ASN A 11 -1.83 -31.34 -36.42
C ASN A 11 -0.65 -30.85 -35.56
N ILE A 12 0.46 -30.45 -36.19
CA ILE A 12 1.61 -29.86 -35.47
C ILE A 12 1.18 -28.54 -34.81
N TYR A 13 0.41 -27.71 -35.51
CA TYR A 13 -0.11 -26.47 -34.96
C TYR A 13 -1.03 -26.68 -33.76
N ILE A 14 -1.95 -27.66 -33.82
CA ILE A 14 -2.82 -28.02 -32.69
C ILE A 14 -2.01 -28.51 -31.49
N ILE A 15 -0.96 -29.31 -31.72
CA ILE A 15 -0.09 -29.82 -30.65
C ILE A 15 0.72 -28.68 -30.02
N VAL A 16 1.30 -27.80 -30.83
CA VAL A 16 2.06 -26.63 -30.36
C VAL A 16 1.16 -25.64 -29.63
N GLN A 17 -0.05 -25.40 -30.14
CA GLN A 17 -1.04 -24.55 -29.47
C GLN A 17 -1.50 -25.18 -28.17
N GLY A 18 -1.85 -26.48 -28.14
CA GLY A 18 -2.20 -27.18 -26.90
C GLY A 18 -1.09 -27.17 -25.86
N PHE A 19 0.17 -27.33 -26.28
CA PHE A 19 1.32 -27.23 -25.40
C PHE A 19 1.49 -25.80 -24.85
N LEU A 20 1.37 -24.77 -25.68
CA LEU A 20 1.39 -23.36 -25.25
C LEU A 20 0.21 -23.02 -24.31
N SER A 21 -0.99 -23.52 -24.60
CA SER A 21 -2.20 -23.32 -23.77
C SER A 21 -2.04 -23.85 -22.35
N ILE A 22 -1.25 -24.91 -22.17
CA ILE A 22 -1.05 -25.58 -20.88
C ILE A 22 0.19 -25.03 -20.18
N THR A 23 1.29 -24.91 -20.90
CA THR A 23 2.57 -24.44 -20.34
C THR A 23 2.51 -22.99 -19.93
N PHE A 24 1.82 -22.13 -20.68
CA PHE A 24 1.72 -20.71 -20.38
C PHE A 24 1.03 -20.43 -19.03
N PRO A 25 -0.18 -20.94 -18.72
CA PRO A 25 -0.81 -20.73 -17.42
C PRO A 25 -0.05 -21.42 -16.27
N LEU A 26 0.61 -22.55 -16.52
CA LEU A 26 1.47 -23.21 -15.53
C LEU A 26 2.72 -22.39 -15.20
N LEU A 27 3.43 -21.86 -16.21
CA LEU A 27 4.58 -20.98 -16.01
C LEU A 27 4.15 -19.68 -15.31
N SER A 28 3.02 -19.13 -15.73
CA SER A 28 2.33 -18.00 -15.13
C SER A 28 2.08 -18.18 -13.63
N LEU A 29 1.52 -19.34 -13.26
CA LEU A 29 1.22 -19.70 -11.87
C LEU A 29 2.51 -19.92 -11.08
N ALA A 30 3.50 -20.57 -11.69
CA ALA A 30 4.81 -20.78 -11.07
C ALA A 30 5.53 -19.45 -10.83
N VAL A 31 5.57 -18.55 -11.82
CA VAL A 31 6.16 -17.21 -11.69
C VAL A 31 5.39 -16.39 -10.65
N SER A 32 4.06 -16.42 -10.66
CA SER A 32 3.25 -15.80 -9.61
C SER A 32 3.59 -16.32 -8.23
N ALA A 33 3.67 -17.65 -8.07
CA ALA A 33 3.97 -18.29 -6.79
C ALA A 33 5.39 -17.96 -6.30
N ILE A 34 6.37 -17.91 -7.22
CA ILE A 34 7.74 -17.48 -6.93
C ILE A 34 7.75 -16.03 -6.49
N PHE A 35 7.08 -15.12 -7.20
CA PHE A 35 6.97 -13.73 -6.80
C PHE A 35 6.25 -13.58 -5.45
N ILE A 36 5.17 -14.32 -5.20
CA ILE A 36 4.48 -14.33 -3.90
C ILE A 36 5.39 -14.85 -2.78
N SER A 37 6.24 -15.84 -3.06
CA SER A 37 7.11 -16.49 -2.07
C SER A 37 8.36 -15.67 -1.74
N ILE A 38 8.92 -14.95 -2.74
CA ILE A 38 10.07 -14.05 -2.55
C ILE A 38 9.65 -12.77 -1.81
N LEU A 39 8.40 -12.37 -1.95
CA LEU A 39 7.84 -11.20 -1.28
C LEU A 39 7.43 -11.55 0.15
N SER A 40 8.35 -11.29 1.08
CA SER A 40 8.17 -11.51 2.53
C SER A 40 7.10 -10.65 3.21
N GLU A 41 6.38 -9.80 2.47
CA GLU A 41 5.41 -8.86 3.04
C GLU A 41 3.96 -9.38 2.94
N SER A 42 3.20 -9.12 4.01
CA SER A 42 1.83 -9.61 4.24
C SER A 42 0.75 -8.89 3.41
N LEU A 43 1.14 -7.99 2.52
CA LEU A 43 0.19 -7.15 1.79
C LEU A 43 -0.53 -7.96 0.71
N ILE A 44 -1.85 -8.05 0.88
CA ILE A 44 -2.78 -8.89 0.11
C ILE A 44 -2.87 -8.42 -1.36
N VAL A 45 -2.73 -7.13 -1.62
CA VAL A 45 -3.12 -6.56 -2.92
C VAL A 45 -2.17 -6.86 -4.09
N PRO A 46 -0.82 -6.85 -3.92
CA PRO A 46 0.11 -7.32 -4.96
C PRO A 46 -0.15 -8.78 -5.37
N ARG A 47 -0.60 -9.62 -4.43
CA ARG A 47 -0.92 -11.03 -4.67
C ARG A 47 -2.16 -11.20 -5.55
N VAL A 48 -3.16 -10.34 -5.36
CA VAL A 48 -4.42 -10.38 -6.12
C VAL A 48 -4.26 -9.81 -7.54
N ALA A 49 -3.44 -8.75 -7.73
CA ALA A 49 -3.23 -8.14 -9.03
C ALA A 49 -2.51 -9.06 -10.04
N LEU A 50 -1.54 -9.86 -9.57
CA LEU A 50 -0.89 -10.87 -10.40
C LEU A 50 -1.88 -11.97 -10.81
N GLY A 51 -2.62 -12.54 -9.86
CA GLY A 51 -3.63 -13.56 -10.14
C GLY A 51 -4.72 -13.09 -11.09
N PHE A 52 -5.18 -11.84 -10.95
CA PHE A 52 -6.13 -11.22 -11.87
C PHE A 52 -5.56 -11.05 -13.28
N GLY A 53 -4.31 -10.57 -13.40
CA GLY A 53 -3.63 -10.45 -14.70
C GLY A 53 -3.54 -11.78 -15.44
N PHE A 54 -3.20 -12.84 -14.71
CA PHE A 54 -3.15 -14.20 -15.26
C PHE A 54 -4.52 -14.76 -15.65
N ALA A 55 -5.55 -14.52 -14.85
CA ALA A 55 -6.93 -14.89 -15.21
C ALA A 55 -7.41 -14.17 -16.48
N MET A 56 -7.14 -12.86 -16.60
CA MET A 56 -7.52 -12.08 -17.78
C MET A 56 -6.76 -12.52 -19.03
N ALA A 57 -5.46 -12.78 -18.91
CA ALA A 57 -4.66 -13.31 -20.02
C ALA A 57 -5.16 -14.68 -20.48
N PHE A 58 -5.57 -15.55 -19.54
CA PHE A 58 -6.15 -16.84 -19.85
C PHE A 58 -7.52 -16.73 -20.52
N ILE A 59 -8.37 -15.80 -20.08
CA ILE A 59 -9.67 -15.52 -20.72
C ILE A 59 -9.47 -15.01 -22.15
N ILE A 60 -8.55 -14.05 -22.36
CA ILE A 60 -8.23 -13.52 -23.70
C ILE A 60 -7.69 -14.63 -24.60
N TYR A 61 -6.89 -15.54 -24.05
CA TYR A 61 -6.34 -16.69 -24.77
C TYR A 61 -7.41 -17.74 -25.13
N THR A 62 -8.39 -17.98 -24.25
CA THR A 62 -9.44 -19.01 -24.42
C THR A 62 -10.66 -18.55 -25.22
N LEU A 63 -10.91 -17.23 -25.30
CA LEU A 63 -11.94 -16.64 -26.17
C LEU A 63 -11.60 -16.71 -27.67
N HIS A 64 -10.51 -17.39 -28.03
CA HIS A 64 -10.11 -17.60 -29.42
C HIS A 64 -11.05 -18.60 -30.13
N ASP A 65 -11.76 -18.12 -31.14
CA ASP A 65 -12.46 -18.94 -32.14
C ASP A 65 -11.54 -19.17 -33.36
N LYS A 66 -11.70 -20.35 -33.99
CA LYS A 66 -10.84 -21.03 -34.99
C LYS A 66 -10.34 -20.21 -36.20
N ASN A 67 -10.68 -18.93 -36.33
CA ASN A 67 -10.51 -18.14 -37.56
C ASN A 67 -9.65 -16.87 -37.44
N HIS A 68 -9.04 -16.56 -36.29
CA HIS A 68 -8.24 -15.33 -36.16
C HIS A 68 -6.77 -15.52 -35.76
N ASN A 69 -5.93 -14.59 -36.18
CA ASN A 69 -4.46 -14.62 -36.09
C ASN A 69 -3.96 -14.85 -34.64
N ASN A 70 -3.57 -16.09 -34.30
CA ASN A 70 -3.03 -16.47 -32.99
C ASN A 70 -1.92 -15.56 -32.48
N LEU A 71 -1.13 -14.97 -33.39
CA LEU A 71 -0.04 -14.07 -33.05
C LEU A 71 -0.54 -12.79 -32.35
N ILE A 72 -1.64 -12.20 -32.81
CA ILE A 72 -2.18 -10.95 -32.27
C ILE A 72 -2.71 -11.16 -30.85
N ILE A 73 -3.39 -12.28 -30.62
CA ILE A 73 -3.96 -12.62 -29.32
C ILE A 73 -2.86 -12.99 -28.32
N PHE A 74 -1.83 -13.71 -28.75
CA PHE A 74 -0.65 -13.96 -27.94
C PHE A 74 0.08 -12.67 -27.54
N ILE A 75 0.21 -11.71 -28.47
CA ILE A 75 0.81 -10.40 -28.19
C ILE A 75 -0.07 -9.63 -27.19
N ALA A 76 -1.39 -9.60 -27.40
CA ALA A 76 -2.33 -8.93 -26.50
C ALA A 76 -2.33 -9.52 -25.08
N SER A 77 -2.36 -10.85 -24.95
CA SER A 77 -2.27 -11.52 -23.64
C SER A 77 -0.93 -11.25 -22.95
N SER A 78 0.17 -11.24 -23.70
CA SER A 78 1.51 -10.93 -23.17
C SER A 78 1.60 -9.50 -22.68
N ILE A 79 0.99 -8.53 -23.38
CA ILE A 79 0.93 -7.13 -22.95
C ILE A 79 0.12 -7.00 -21.66
N VAL A 80 -1.05 -7.64 -21.56
CA VAL A 80 -1.89 -7.59 -20.35
C VAL A 80 -1.17 -8.19 -19.14
N LEU A 81 -0.45 -9.30 -19.34
CA LEU A 81 0.39 -9.87 -18.28
C LEU A 81 1.50 -8.93 -17.86
N PHE A 82 2.23 -8.37 -18.82
CA PHE A 82 3.33 -7.45 -18.53
C PHE A 82 2.84 -6.24 -17.74
N ILE A 83 1.74 -5.61 -18.14
CA ILE A 83 1.12 -4.49 -17.43
C ILE A 83 0.71 -4.91 -16.01
N SER A 84 0.15 -6.10 -15.83
CA SER A 84 -0.27 -6.60 -14.52
C SER A 84 0.91 -6.84 -13.58
N ILE A 85 2.02 -7.39 -14.09
CA ILE A 85 3.27 -7.58 -13.35
C ILE A 85 3.86 -6.23 -12.95
N CYS A 86 4.01 -5.31 -13.91
CA CYS A 86 4.55 -3.97 -13.64
C CYS A 86 3.70 -3.21 -12.62
N SER A 87 2.37 -3.26 -12.75
CA SER A 87 1.45 -2.60 -11.83
C SER A 87 1.53 -3.19 -10.43
N SER A 88 1.59 -4.52 -10.30
CA SER A 88 1.73 -5.19 -9.00
C SER A 88 3.04 -4.81 -8.31
N TYR A 89 4.15 -4.83 -9.06
CA TYR A 89 5.45 -4.42 -8.54
C TYR A 89 5.48 -2.95 -8.10
N ALA A 90 4.91 -2.06 -8.92
CA ALA A 90 4.83 -0.64 -8.61
C ALA A 90 4.04 -0.39 -7.32
N VAL A 91 2.83 -0.94 -7.22
CA VAL A 91 1.97 -0.84 -6.02
C VAL A 91 2.70 -1.35 -4.78
N MET A 92 3.39 -2.49 -4.90
CA MET A 92 4.12 -3.06 -3.78
C MET A 92 5.29 -2.18 -3.35
N SER A 93 6.11 -1.72 -4.29
CA SER A 93 7.25 -0.84 -3.98
C SER A 93 6.78 0.43 -3.28
N ALA A 94 5.68 1.03 -3.74
CA ALA A 94 5.06 2.19 -3.12
C ALA A 94 4.60 1.91 -1.69
N THR A 95 3.97 0.77 -1.46
CA THR A 95 3.46 0.39 -0.14
C THR A 95 4.59 0.09 0.83
N LYS A 96 5.63 -0.62 0.39
CA LYS A 96 6.83 -0.88 1.20
C LYS A 96 7.51 0.42 1.61
N LYS A 97 7.70 1.33 0.66
CA LYS A 97 8.31 2.64 0.95
C LYS A 97 7.46 3.50 1.88
N GLN A 98 6.14 3.39 1.78
CA GLN A 98 5.24 4.00 2.76
C GLN A 98 5.44 3.38 4.16
N TYR A 99 5.45 2.05 4.26
CA TYR A 99 5.64 1.35 5.54
C TYR A 99 6.98 1.66 6.21
N GLU A 100 8.08 1.67 5.45
CA GLU A 100 9.41 2.07 5.95
C GLU A 100 9.40 3.50 6.50
N SER A 101 8.76 4.43 5.77
CA SER A 101 8.61 5.83 6.20
C SER A 101 7.77 5.96 7.46
N ASP A 102 6.66 5.21 7.54
CA ASP A 102 5.74 5.23 8.67
C ASP A 102 6.41 4.64 9.92
N LEU A 103 7.17 3.54 9.78
CA LEU A 103 7.93 2.94 10.87
C LEU A 103 9.00 3.89 11.41
N PHE A 104 9.72 4.58 10.51
CA PHE A 104 10.72 5.58 10.89
C PHE A 104 10.10 6.76 11.65
N LEU A 105 8.92 7.22 11.22
CA LEU A 105 8.17 8.27 11.92
C LEU A 105 7.74 7.81 13.32
N THR A 106 7.15 6.61 13.42
CA THR A 106 6.71 6.04 14.68
C THR A 106 7.88 5.86 15.66
N ALA A 107 9.04 5.40 15.18
CA ALA A 107 10.24 5.25 15.99
C ALA A 107 10.73 6.61 16.53
N GLN A 108 10.74 7.65 15.70
CA GLN A 108 11.08 9.01 16.16
C GLN A 108 10.12 9.53 17.23
N ILE A 109 8.82 9.37 17.02
CA ILE A 109 7.79 9.77 17.99
C ILE A 109 8.03 9.06 19.33
N LYS A 110 8.28 7.74 19.30
CA LYS A 110 8.62 6.96 20.50
C LYS A 110 9.84 7.53 21.22
N THR A 111 10.94 7.76 20.50
CA THR A 111 12.18 8.30 21.10
C THR A 111 11.94 9.65 21.78
N ILE A 112 11.10 10.51 21.19
CA ILE A 112 10.78 11.82 21.75
C ILE A 112 9.88 11.72 22.98
N ILE A 113 8.90 10.80 22.97
CA ILE A 113 8.07 10.52 24.14
C ILE A 113 8.92 10.02 25.32
N GLU A 114 9.93 9.18 25.06
CA GLU A 114 10.78 8.60 26.10
C GLU A 114 11.87 9.57 26.62
N SER A 115 12.36 10.47 25.76
CA SER A 115 13.45 11.41 26.09
C SER A 115 12.97 12.75 26.65
N ASN A 116 11.73 13.16 26.41
CA ASN A 116 11.21 14.43 26.90
C ASN A 116 10.60 14.27 28.30
N ASP A 117 11.24 14.84 29.32
CA ASP A 117 10.79 14.78 30.72
C ASP A 117 9.37 15.32 30.92
N ARG A 118 8.91 16.27 30.09
CA ARG A 118 7.55 16.84 30.18
C ARG A 118 6.47 15.90 29.66
N LEU A 119 6.84 14.95 28.82
CA LEU A 119 5.92 13.95 28.25
C LEU A 119 5.89 12.68 29.10
N LYS A 120 6.84 12.51 30.02
CA LYS A 120 6.99 11.30 30.82
C LYS A 120 5.79 11.07 31.75
N GLY A 121 5.17 9.90 31.64
CA GLY A 121 4.05 9.49 32.48
C GLY A 121 2.69 10.04 32.06
N LEU A 122 2.61 10.79 30.94
CA LEU A 122 1.33 11.19 30.35
C LEU A 122 0.68 10.00 29.62
N THR A 123 -0.63 10.10 29.42
CA THR A 123 -1.41 9.22 28.52
C THR A 123 -1.40 9.81 27.12
N PHE A 124 -0.98 9.04 26.13
CA PHE A 124 -0.86 9.49 24.75
C PHE A 124 -2.05 9.04 23.91
N HIS A 125 -2.70 10.01 23.27
CA HIS A 125 -3.74 9.80 22.29
C HIS A 125 -3.23 10.15 20.89
N THR A 126 -3.54 9.31 19.92
CA THR A 126 -3.14 9.53 18.53
C THR A 126 -4.28 10.13 17.72
N TYR A 127 -3.97 11.06 16.82
CA TYR A 127 -4.94 11.69 15.94
C TYR A 127 -4.34 12.02 14.58
N GLY A 128 -5.15 11.88 13.53
CA GLY A 128 -4.82 12.34 12.18
C GLY A 128 -4.38 11.23 11.24
N ARG A 129 -3.73 11.64 10.15
CA ARG A 129 -3.27 10.77 9.07
C ARG A 129 -2.05 11.38 8.40
N VAL A 130 -1.00 10.58 8.21
CA VAL A 130 0.22 10.99 7.51
C VAL A 130 -0.07 11.18 6.01
N SER A 131 0.61 12.15 5.40
CA SER A 131 0.61 12.32 3.94
C SER A 131 1.30 11.14 3.24
N GLU A 132 1.07 10.98 1.95
CA GLU A 132 1.85 9.98 1.18
C GLU A 132 3.34 10.35 1.20
N SER A 133 4.20 9.34 1.33
CA SER A 133 5.63 9.50 1.08
C SER A 133 5.84 9.99 -0.37
N ILE A 134 6.93 10.73 -0.60
CA ILE A 134 7.25 11.29 -1.92
C ILE A 134 7.28 10.18 -2.99
N TYR A 135 7.89 9.04 -2.67
CA TYR A 135 7.96 7.89 -3.56
C TYR A 135 6.57 7.30 -3.82
N SER A 136 5.77 7.08 -2.79
CA SER A 136 4.41 6.55 -2.95
C SER A 136 3.52 7.49 -3.76
N ARG A 137 3.69 8.81 -3.62
CA ARG A 137 3.02 9.83 -4.43
C ARG A 137 3.41 9.75 -5.91
N MET A 138 4.71 9.66 -6.20
CA MET A 138 5.19 9.52 -7.60
C MET A 138 4.63 8.25 -8.25
N VAL A 139 4.60 7.14 -7.51
CA VAL A 139 4.04 5.89 -8.02
C VAL A 139 2.52 5.97 -8.17
N SER A 140 1.81 6.64 -7.25
CA SER A 140 0.35 6.78 -7.31
C SER A 140 -0.13 7.69 -8.44
N GLU A 141 0.70 8.63 -8.88
CA GLU A 141 0.49 9.44 -10.09
C GLU A 141 0.58 8.58 -11.36
N SER A 142 1.53 7.64 -11.42
CA SER A 142 1.72 6.74 -12.57
C SER A 142 0.75 5.55 -12.57
N TYR A 143 0.39 5.05 -11.39
CA TYR A 143 -0.48 3.91 -11.17
C TYR A 143 -1.60 4.30 -10.19
N PRO A 144 -2.75 4.80 -10.68
CA PRO A 144 -3.84 5.30 -9.83
C PRO A 144 -4.36 4.28 -8.81
N ILE A 145 -4.27 2.99 -9.13
CA ILE A 145 -4.66 1.91 -8.22
C ILE A 145 -3.80 1.89 -6.95
N ALA A 146 -2.53 2.31 -7.03
CA ALA A 146 -1.67 2.45 -5.86
C ALA A 146 -2.22 3.48 -4.86
N ARG A 147 -2.91 4.53 -5.32
CA ARG A 147 -3.53 5.54 -4.44
C ARG A 147 -4.62 4.97 -3.54
N VAL A 148 -5.36 3.97 -4.04
CA VAL A 148 -6.44 3.29 -3.30
C VAL A 148 -5.87 2.30 -2.30
N ILE A 149 -4.73 1.70 -2.63
CA ILE A 149 -4.12 0.60 -1.88
C ILE A 149 -3.12 1.09 -0.83
N ASN A 150 -2.59 2.31 -1.00
CA ASN A 150 -1.57 2.87 -0.12
C ASN A 150 -2.07 2.92 1.33
N ALA A 151 -1.53 2.04 2.17
CA ALA A 151 -1.86 1.90 3.58
C ALA A 151 -1.13 2.99 4.39
N ARG A 152 -1.58 4.23 4.23
CA ARG A 152 -1.04 5.38 4.98
C ARG A 152 -1.21 5.14 6.48
N LEU A 153 -0.30 5.69 7.28
CA LEU A 153 -0.44 5.70 8.74
C LEU A 153 -1.62 6.59 9.19
N TYR A 154 -2.57 5.97 9.87
CA TYR A 154 -3.72 6.58 10.57
C TYR A 154 -3.52 6.56 12.09
N ASP A 155 -4.33 7.35 12.79
CA ASP A 155 -4.49 7.37 14.25
C ASP A 155 -4.40 5.99 14.92
N TRP A 156 -5.25 5.04 14.53
CA TRP A 156 -5.28 3.71 15.14
C TRP A 156 -4.02 2.89 14.82
N THR A 157 -3.55 2.90 13.57
CA THR A 157 -2.35 2.17 13.16
C THR A 157 -1.10 2.69 13.85
N LEU A 158 -1.01 4.02 14.06
CA LEU A 158 0.09 4.62 14.82
C LEU A 158 0.06 4.14 16.27
N ALA A 159 -1.10 4.13 16.91
CA ALA A 159 -1.24 3.61 18.27
C ALA A 159 -0.81 2.14 18.37
N THR A 160 -1.22 1.31 17.40
CA THR A 160 -0.80 -0.09 17.33
C THR A 160 0.70 -0.24 17.12
N GLN A 161 1.31 0.54 16.21
CA GLN A 161 2.76 0.48 15.98
C GLN A 161 3.56 0.99 17.19
N LEU A 162 3.13 2.07 17.84
CA LEU A 162 3.76 2.57 19.07
C LEU A 162 3.74 1.51 20.18
N ASN A 163 2.57 0.87 20.39
CA ASN A 163 2.45 -0.25 21.33
C ASN A 163 3.34 -1.43 20.94
N GLY A 164 3.40 -1.78 19.65
CA GLY A 164 4.27 -2.84 19.13
C GLY A 164 5.76 -2.56 19.30
N LEU A 165 6.17 -1.29 19.26
CA LEU A 165 7.54 -0.84 19.56
C LEU A 165 7.82 -0.71 21.07
N GLY A 166 6.83 -0.98 21.93
CA GLY A 166 6.98 -0.95 23.38
C GLY A 166 6.77 0.42 24.03
N ALA A 167 6.17 1.39 23.34
CA ALA A 167 5.78 2.65 23.95
C ALA A 167 4.70 2.41 25.02
N LYS A 168 4.80 3.11 26.15
CA LYS A 168 3.88 2.97 27.29
C LYS A 168 2.80 4.05 27.27
N ASN A 169 1.67 3.77 27.92
CA ASN A 169 0.55 4.70 28.11
C ASN A 169 -0.08 5.22 26.80
N ILE A 170 -0.07 4.42 25.73
CA ILE A 170 -0.78 4.76 24.49
C ILE A 170 -2.24 4.35 24.65
N ASP A 171 -3.15 5.32 24.65
CA ASP A 171 -4.60 5.07 24.69
C ASP A 171 -5.24 5.50 23.36
N PHE A 172 -5.94 4.57 22.74
CA PHE A 172 -6.64 4.81 21.49
C PHE A 172 -8.13 4.52 21.65
N SER A 173 -8.94 5.50 21.27
CA SER A 173 -10.40 5.37 21.21
C SER A 173 -10.90 5.69 19.80
N PHE A 174 -11.82 4.86 19.32
CA PHE A 174 -12.55 5.11 18.08
C PHE A 174 -13.56 6.26 18.20
N ASP A 175 -13.82 6.78 19.41
CA ASP A 175 -14.63 7.99 19.61
C ASP A 175 -13.85 9.26 19.24
N ARG A 176 -13.72 9.47 17.92
CA ARG A 176 -13.02 10.63 17.35
C ARG A 176 -13.62 11.96 17.79
N LYS A 177 -14.94 12.04 18.04
CA LYS A 177 -15.59 13.30 18.42
C LYS A 177 -15.12 13.75 19.81
N SER A 178 -15.03 12.82 20.76
CA SER A 178 -14.51 13.09 22.10
C SER A 178 -13.03 13.48 22.05
N THR A 179 -12.20 12.71 21.32
CA THR A 179 -10.76 12.96 21.20
C THR A 179 -10.46 14.32 20.56
N ILE A 180 -11.20 14.72 19.51
CA ILE A 180 -11.04 16.03 18.87
C ILE A 180 -11.38 17.17 19.85
N LYS A 181 -12.47 17.06 20.62
CA LYS A 181 -12.83 18.10 21.60
C LYS A 181 -11.74 18.31 22.63
N LYS A 182 -11.17 17.23 23.15
CA LYS A 182 -10.06 17.30 24.11
C LYS A 182 -8.77 17.83 23.48
N LEU A 183 -8.49 17.44 22.24
CA LEU A 183 -7.36 17.98 21.45
C LEU A 183 -7.50 19.49 21.25
N ILE A 184 -8.66 19.98 20.80
CA ILE A 184 -8.91 21.42 20.60
C ILE A 184 -8.73 22.19 21.92
N ALA A 185 -9.23 21.62 23.03
CA ALA A 185 -8.99 22.19 24.35
C ALA A 185 -7.48 22.28 24.64
N ALA A 186 -6.72 21.18 24.47
CA ALA A 186 -5.28 21.17 24.66
C ALA A 186 -4.54 22.20 23.77
N CYS A 187 -4.95 22.35 22.50
CA CYS A 187 -4.42 23.35 21.58
C CYS A 187 -4.68 24.78 22.06
N SER A 188 -5.86 25.06 22.60
CA SER A 188 -6.21 26.40 23.11
C SER A 188 -5.36 26.86 24.31
N TYR A 189 -4.79 25.91 25.06
CA TYR A 189 -3.83 26.22 26.13
C TYR A 189 -2.41 26.50 25.64
N GLY A 190 -2.13 26.33 24.33
CA GLY A 190 -0.92 26.83 23.67
C GLY A 190 0.38 26.07 23.96
N LYS A 191 0.36 24.91 24.64
CA LYS A 191 1.58 24.13 24.92
C LYS A 191 1.85 23.11 23.82
N HIS A 192 2.56 23.56 22.78
CA HIS A 192 3.26 22.67 21.87
C HIS A 192 4.53 22.17 22.56
N GLU A 193 4.56 20.90 22.96
CA GLU A 193 5.81 20.31 23.48
C GLU A 193 6.75 19.95 22.33
N VAL A 194 6.19 19.63 21.17
CA VAL A 194 6.92 19.27 19.94
C VAL A 194 6.15 19.77 18.72
N SER A 195 6.82 20.46 17.82
CA SER A 195 6.25 20.92 16.55
C SER A 195 7.19 20.56 15.41
N THR A 196 6.76 19.66 14.51
CA THR A 196 7.51 19.28 13.31
C THR A 196 6.61 19.34 12.08
N PRO A 197 7.18 19.38 10.85
CA PRO A 197 6.38 19.34 9.63
C PRO A 197 5.54 18.06 9.47
N LEU A 198 5.87 16.98 10.18
CA LEU A 198 5.24 15.67 10.02
C LEU A 198 4.24 15.34 11.14
N TYR A 199 4.49 15.84 12.35
CA TYR A 199 3.64 15.64 13.51
C TYR A 199 3.85 16.71 14.58
N ASN A 200 2.84 16.88 15.43
CA ASN A 200 2.85 17.77 16.57
C ASN A 200 2.43 17.01 17.82
N ILE A 201 2.97 17.39 18.98
CA ILE A 201 2.56 16.84 20.28
C ILE A 201 2.08 17.98 21.17
N PHE A 202 0.83 17.88 21.58
CA PHE A 202 0.18 18.81 22.51
C PHE A 202 0.04 18.13 23.87
N SER A 203 0.32 18.84 24.95
CA SER A 203 0.13 18.33 26.31
C SER A 203 -0.92 19.15 27.05
N HIS A 204 -1.80 18.47 27.79
CA HIS A 204 -2.71 19.14 28.70
C HIS A 204 -3.03 18.25 29.91
N SER A 205 -2.73 18.74 31.11
CA SER A 205 -2.92 18.01 32.37
C SER A 205 -2.16 16.68 32.40
N LYS A 206 -2.87 15.55 32.30
CA LYS A 206 -2.31 14.18 32.30
C LYS A 206 -2.32 13.52 30.92
N ASP A 207 -2.82 14.21 29.91
CA ASP A 207 -2.99 13.69 28.57
C ASP A 207 -2.06 14.41 27.59
N ALA A 208 -1.56 13.67 26.61
CA ALA A 208 -0.80 14.16 25.48
C ALA A 208 -1.46 13.70 24.18
N TYR A 209 -1.48 14.57 23.17
CA TYR A 209 -2.13 14.32 21.89
C TYR A 209 -1.08 14.41 20.77
N ILE A 210 -0.83 13.26 20.14
CA ILE A 210 0.07 13.12 19.00
C ILE A 210 -0.75 13.31 17.73
N VAL A 211 -0.55 14.45 17.08
CA VAL A 211 -1.23 14.82 15.84
C VAL A 211 -0.29 14.55 14.67
N ILE A 212 -0.60 13.55 13.85
CA ILE A 212 0.14 13.21 12.64
C ILE A 212 -0.50 13.82 11.39
N GLY A 213 0.32 14.43 10.54
CA GLY A 213 -0.12 15.14 9.34
C GLY A 213 -0.78 16.48 9.64
N GLU A 214 -1.87 16.79 8.93
CA GLU A 214 -2.56 18.07 9.07
C GLU A 214 -3.34 18.17 10.39
N ALA A 215 -2.94 19.11 11.25
CA ALA A 215 -3.69 19.44 12.46
C ALA A 215 -5.09 20.01 12.13
N PRO A 216 -6.08 19.84 13.03
CA PRO A 216 -7.36 20.55 12.96
C PRO A 216 -7.14 22.05 12.77
N LYS A 217 -8.03 22.73 12.04
CA LYS A 217 -7.88 24.17 11.74
C LYS A 217 -7.70 25.01 13.00
N GLU A 218 -8.37 24.60 14.06
CA GLU A 218 -8.38 25.21 15.40
C GLU A 218 -7.04 25.04 16.14
N CYS A 219 -6.24 24.06 15.74
CA CYS A 219 -4.91 23.77 16.28
C CYS A 219 -3.77 24.22 15.35
N ARG A 220 -4.09 24.68 14.13
CA ARG A 220 -3.11 25.33 13.27
C ARG A 220 -2.85 26.69 13.89
N LEU A 221 -1.63 26.88 14.40
CA LEU A 221 -1.15 28.19 14.81
C LEU A 221 -1.53 29.18 13.69
N ASN A 222 -2.13 30.33 14.05
CA ASN A 222 -2.29 31.46 13.13
C ASN A 222 -0.89 31.89 12.66
N THR A 223 -0.35 31.22 11.66
CA THR A 223 0.74 31.73 10.84
C THR A 223 0.11 32.67 9.82
N SER A 224 -0.46 33.76 10.34
CA SER A 224 -0.81 34.95 9.58
C SER A 224 -0.02 36.09 10.19
N SER A 225 1.22 36.21 9.73
CA SER A 225 2.03 37.43 9.76
C SER A 225 2.55 37.64 8.35
#